data_AF-A0A1W7A0D4-F1
#
_entry.id   AF-A0A1W7A0D4-F1
#
_cell.length_a   1.000
_cell.length_b   1.000
_cell.length_c   1.000
_cell.angle_alpha   90.00
_cell.angle_beta   90.00
_cell.angle_gamma   90.00
#
_symmetry.space_group_name_H-M   'P 1'
#
loop_
_entity.id
_entity.type
_entity.pdbx_description
1 polymer ?
#
loop_
_entity_poly.entity_id
_entity_poly.type
_entity_poly.pdbx_seq_one_letter_code
_entity_poly.pdbx_strand_id
1 'polypeptide(L)'
;MRFTAIAVVVAAIVIAIGEASRTDDASHDVVPLTTKSDPMAADLARCRDVTAEQLAADDTCRRVWAENRRRFFAPNNKPAEAR
;
A
#
# COMPACT_ATOMS: atom_id res chain seq x y z
N MET A 1 -7.98 -29.45 -7.78
CA MET A 1 -7.91 -29.15 -9.23
C MET A 1 -8.60 -27.84 -9.61
N ARG A 2 -9.92 -27.65 -9.41
CA ARG A 2 -10.62 -26.39 -9.72
C ARG A 2 -10.09 -25.15 -8.97
N PHE A 3 -9.85 -25.25 -7.67
CA PHE A 3 -9.22 -24.17 -6.89
C PHE A 3 -7.80 -23.86 -7.36
N THR A 4 -7.05 -24.89 -7.76
CA THR A 4 -5.70 -24.74 -8.32
C THR A 4 -5.74 -23.99 -9.65
N ALA A 5 -6.67 -24.33 -10.54
CA ALA A 5 -6.86 -23.63 -11.80
C ALA A 5 -7.27 -22.16 -11.59
N ILE A 6 -8.21 -21.88 -10.67
CA ILE A 6 -8.62 -20.53 -10.33
C ILE A 6 -7.43 -19.72 -9.78
N ALA A 7 -6.64 -20.29 -8.85
CA ALA A 7 -5.48 -19.62 -8.29
C ALA A 7 -4.43 -19.27 -9.35
N VAL A 8 -4.18 -20.17 -10.31
CA VAL A 8 -3.25 -19.94 -11.43
C VAL A 8 -3.76 -18.83 -12.36
N VAL A 9 -5.06 -18.83 -12.69
CA VAL A 9 -5.66 -17.78 -13.52
C VAL A 9 -5.57 -16.41 -12.83
N VAL A 10 -5.88 -16.35 -11.53
CA VAL A 10 -5.77 -15.10 -10.75
C VAL A 10 -4.32 -14.62 -10.70
N ALA A 11 -3.36 -15.51 -10.45
CA ALA A 11 -1.94 -15.15 -10.45
C ALA A 11 -1.47 -14.61 -11.81
N ALA A 12 -1.88 -15.24 -12.92
CA ALA A 12 -1.54 -14.78 -14.27
C ALA A 12 -2.10 -13.37 -14.57
N ILE A 13 -3.33 -13.08 -14.13
CA ILE A 13 -3.95 -11.75 -14.30
C ILE A 13 -3.17 -10.70 -13.48
N VAL A 14 -2.82 -11.00 -12.23
CA VAL A 14 -2.04 -10.07 -11.38
C VAL A 14 -0.67 -9.77 -11.99
N ILE A 15 0.02 -10.80 -12.50
CA ILE A 15 1.31 -10.63 -13.17
C ILE A 15 1.16 -9.72 -14.40
N ALA A 16 0.22 -10.02 -15.30
CA ALA A 16 0.00 -9.24 -16.53
C ALA A 16 -0.29 -7.75 -16.27
N ILE A 17 -1.07 -7.44 -15.22
CA ILE A 17 -1.36 -6.06 -14.81
C ILE A 17 -0.10 -5.37 -14.24
N GLY A 18 0.70 -6.10 -13.45
CA GLY A 18 1.95 -5.59 -12.91
C GLY A 18 2.98 -5.22 -13.98
N GLU A 19 3.05 -5.96 -15.08
CA GLU A 19 4.00 -5.70 -16.16
C GLU A 19 3.58 -4.49 -17.02
N ALA A 20 2.26 -4.32 -17.23
CA ALA A 20 1.72 -3.12 -17.86
C ALA A 20 2.01 -1.86 -17.03
N SER A 21 1.93 -1.96 -15.70
CA SER A 21 2.25 -0.85 -14.79
C SER A 21 3.73 -0.45 -14.83
N ARG A 22 4.63 -1.35 -15.23
CA ARG A 22 6.07 -1.09 -15.35
C ARG A 22 6.45 -0.32 -16.62
N THR A 23 5.62 -0.34 -17.66
CA THR A 23 5.91 0.41 -18.90
C THR A 23 5.55 1.89 -18.81
N ASP A 24 4.74 2.29 -17.83
CA ASP A 24 4.40 3.69 -17.53
C ASP A 24 5.41 4.35 -16.57
N ASP A 25 6.25 3.57 -15.87
CA ASP A 25 7.28 4.06 -14.93
C ASP A 25 8.60 4.46 -15.62
N ALA A 26 8.57 4.81 -16.90
CA ALA A 26 9.75 5.36 -17.60
C ALA A 26 9.73 6.90 -17.70
N SER A 27 8.66 7.56 -17.23
CA SER A 27 8.59 9.03 -17.30
C SER A 27 7.68 9.64 -16.24
N HIS A 28 7.97 9.36 -14.97
CA HIS A 28 7.61 10.29 -13.91
C HIS A 28 8.90 10.84 -13.33
N ASP A 29 9.28 12.04 -13.77
CA ASP A 29 10.19 12.92 -13.04
C ASP A 29 9.62 13.07 -11.62
N VAL A 30 10.12 12.25 -10.70
CA VAL A 30 9.84 12.40 -9.28
C VAL A 30 10.64 13.62 -8.85
N VAL A 31 10.03 14.80 -9.01
CA VAL A 31 10.40 15.98 -8.24
C VAL A 31 10.51 15.50 -6.80
N PRO A 32 11.67 15.60 -6.14
CA PRO A 32 11.76 15.29 -4.73
C PRO A 32 11.02 16.43 -4.03
N LEU A 33 9.69 16.30 -3.96
CA LEU A 33 8.94 16.82 -2.84
C LEU A 33 9.73 16.33 -1.65
N THR A 34 10.25 17.27 -0.88
CA THR A 34 10.79 17.00 0.44
C THR A 34 9.65 16.37 1.21
N THR A 35 9.49 15.06 1.05
CA THR A 35 8.48 14.27 1.70
C THR A 35 8.88 14.40 3.14
N LYS A 36 8.11 15.23 3.86
CA LYS A 36 8.05 15.21 5.32
C LYS A 36 8.10 13.73 5.68
N SER A 37 9.27 13.28 6.12
CA SER A 37 9.54 11.85 6.26
C SER A 37 8.41 11.33 7.11
N ASP A 38 7.49 10.53 6.54
CA ASP A 38 6.30 10.12 7.27
C ASP A 38 6.86 9.38 8.48
N PRO A 39 6.63 9.88 9.70
CA PRO A 39 7.21 9.28 10.89
C PRO A 39 6.83 7.80 11.03
N MET A 40 5.81 7.34 10.31
CA MET A 40 5.35 5.97 10.30
C MET A 40 5.85 5.11 9.12
N ALA A 41 6.58 5.69 8.15
CA ALA A 41 7.04 4.96 6.96
C ALA A 41 8.00 3.81 7.31
N ALA A 42 8.91 4.02 8.27
CA ALA A 42 9.85 2.99 8.71
C ALA A 42 9.13 1.81 9.39
N ASP A 43 8.17 2.11 10.27
CA ASP A 43 7.37 1.09 10.94
C ASP A 43 6.48 0.32 9.95
N LEU A 44 5.90 1.02 8.97
CA LEU A 44 5.09 0.41 7.93
C LEU A 44 5.93 -0.49 7.02
N ALA A 45 7.14 -0.07 6.65
CA ALA A 45 8.06 -0.86 5.83
C ALA A 45 8.40 -2.18 6.53
N ARG A 46 8.74 -2.14 7.81
CA ARG A 46 8.98 -3.36 8.62
C ARG A 46 7.74 -4.25 8.67
N CYS A 47 6.57 -3.67 8.91
CA CYS A 47 5.32 -4.42 9.04
C CYS A 47 4.76 -4.98 7.71
N ARG A 48 5.32 -4.56 6.57
CA ARG A 48 4.96 -5.10 5.24
C ARG A 48 5.59 -6.48 5.00
N ASP A 49 6.72 -6.76 5.63
CA ASP A 49 7.45 -8.01 5.44
C ASP A 49 6.94 -9.13 6.38
N VAL A 50 5.98 -8.81 7.26
CA VAL A 50 5.32 -9.74 8.18
C VAL A 50 4.26 -10.55 7.43
N THR A 51 4.24 -11.88 7.62
CA THR A 51 3.22 -12.74 6.98
C THR A 51 1.83 -12.54 7.60
N ALA A 52 0.78 -12.97 6.91
CA ALA A 52 -0.59 -12.86 7.41
C ALA A 52 -0.80 -13.60 8.74
N GLU A 53 -0.15 -14.75 8.91
CA GLU A 53 -0.20 -15.55 10.13
C GLU A 53 0.48 -14.84 11.30
N GLN A 54 1.63 -14.20 11.04
CA GLN A 54 2.37 -13.44 12.04
C GLN A 54 1.62 -12.14 12.41
N LEU A 55 0.99 -11.49 11.44
CA LEU A 55 0.22 -10.27 11.65
C LEU A 55 -0.99 -10.50 12.58
N ALA A 56 -1.54 -11.71 12.60
CA ALA A 56 -2.62 -12.06 13.53
C ALA A 56 -2.17 -12.00 15.00
N ALA A 57 -0.90 -12.29 15.28
CA ALA A 57 -0.29 -12.24 16.61
C ALA A 57 0.43 -10.91 16.91
N ASP A 58 0.72 -10.09 15.90
CA ASP A 58 1.46 -8.83 16.05
C ASP A 58 0.51 -7.62 16.18
N ASP A 59 0.13 -7.31 17.42
CA ASP A 59 -0.68 -6.14 17.77
C ASP A 59 -0.07 -4.81 17.29
N THR A 60 1.25 -4.72 17.24
CA THR A 60 1.95 -3.51 16.85
C THR A 60 1.80 -3.26 15.37
N CYS A 61 2.06 -4.27 14.53
CA CYS A 61 1.86 -4.14 13.10
C CYS A 61 0.38 -3.96 12.71
N ARG A 62 -0.55 -4.57 13.45
CA ARG A 62 -1.99 -4.30 13.27
C ARG A 62 -2.33 -2.83 13.50
N ARG A 63 -1.80 -2.21 14.56
CA ARG A 63 -2.01 -0.77 14.83
C ARG A 63 -1.39 0.13 13.76
N VAL A 64 -0.17 -0.18 13.32
CA VAL A 64 0.52 0.57 12.25
C VAL A 64 -0.31 0.55 10.97
N TRP A 65 -0.78 -0.62 10.54
CA TRP A 65 -1.65 -0.74 9.37
C TRP A 65 -2.97 0.01 9.51
N ALA A 66 -3.60 -0.04 10.69
CA ALA A 66 -4.84 0.68 10.95
C ALA A 66 -4.64 2.20 10.87
N GLU A 67 -3.56 2.72 11.45
CA GLU A 67 -3.23 4.15 11.40
C GLU A 67 -2.89 4.61 9.98
N ASN A 68 -2.13 3.82 9.23
CA ASN A 68 -1.77 4.16 7.85
C ASN A 68 -3.03 4.28 6.99
N ARG A 69 -3.94 3.30 7.13
CA ARG A 69 -5.23 3.30 6.46
C ARG A 69 -6.06 4.53 6.83
N ARG A 70 -6.16 4.85 8.13
CA ARG A 70 -6.90 6.03 8.60
C ARG A 70 -6.37 7.31 7.97
N ARG A 71 -5.05 7.50 7.92
CA ARG A 71 -4.41 8.69 7.35
C ARG A 71 -4.58 8.77 5.84
N PHE A 72 -4.41 7.65 5.14
CA PHE A 72 -4.53 7.60 3.69
C PHE A 72 -5.95 7.91 3.21
N PHE A 73 -6.95 7.40 3.93
CA PHE A 73 -8.36 7.63 3.62
C PHE A 73 -8.99 8.79 4.39
N ALA A 74 -8.21 9.54 5.18
CA ALA A 74 -8.72 10.72 5.85
C ALA A 74 -9.17 11.73 4.78
N PRO A 75 -10.40 12.26 4.85
CA PRO A 75 -10.79 13.37 4.00
C PRO A 75 -9.78 14.49 4.21
N ASN A 76 -9.24 15.03 3.11
CA ASN A 76 -8.40 16.21 3.17
C ASN A 76 -9.33 17.36 3.59
N ASN A 77 -9.47 17.57 4.90
CA ASN A 77 -10.22 18.66 5.49
C ASN A 77 -9.43 19.96 5.27
N LYS A 78 -9.33 20.37 4.01
CA LYS A 78 -9.21 21.79 3.70
C LYS A 78 -10.48 22.41 4.29
N PRO A 79 -10.39 23.31 5.29
CA PRO A 79 -11.57 24.02 5.74
C PRO A 79 -12.20 24.64 4.48
N ALA A 80 -13.48 24.36 4.26
CA ALA A 80 -14.25 25.12 3.30
C ALA A 80 -14.05 26.58 3.69
N GLU A 81 -13.26 27.28 2.90
CA GLU A 81 -13.07 28.72 3.01
C GLU A 81 -14.47 29.30 2.89
N ALA A 82 -15.03 29.68 4.03
CA ALA A 82 -16.30 30.37 4.10
C ALA A 82 -16.12 31.67 3.30
N ARG A 83 -16.72 31.72 2.13
CA ARG A 83 -16.94 32.96 1.39
C ARG A 83 -18.32 32.96 0.77
#